data_AF-A0A7V1HUE6-F1
#
_entry.id   AF-A0A7V1HUE6-F1
#
_cell.length_a   1.000
_cell.length_b   1.000
_cell.length_c   1.000
_cell.angle_alpha   90.00
_cell.angle_beta   90.00
_cell.angle_gamma   90.00
#
_symmetry.space_group_name_H-M   'P 1'
#
loop_
_entity.id
_entity.type
_entity.pdbx_description
1 polymer ?
#
loop_
_entity_poly.entity_id
_entity_poly.type
_entity_poly.pdbx_seq_one_letter_code
_entity_poly.pdbx_strand_id
1 'polypeptide(L)'
;VATRIEIAGGEGVSLSAQYPEGEKFGTDEIEIMVYRGTVDIVISLRADSEITGNPKLLLTYQPCTDRACLAPVQKVLGISISGK
;
A
#
# COMPACT_ATOMS: atom_id res chain seq x y z
N VAL A 1 11.51 -4.34 2.74
CA VAL A 1 10.31 -4.54 1.87
C VAL A 1 9.60 -3.22 1.74
N ALA A 2 9.31 -2.78 0.51
CA ALA A 2 8.63 -1.51 0.28
C ALA A 2 7.13 -1.60 0.65
N THR A 3 6.58 -0.50 1.17
CA THR A 3 5.13 -0.37 1.36
C THR A 3 4.44 -0.41 0.01
N ARG A 4 3.42 -1.27 -0.12
CA ARG A 4 2.70 -1.48 -1.37
C ARG A 4 1.24 -1.78 -1.11
N ILE A 5 0.39 -1.24 -1.98
CA ILE A 5 -1.04 -1.50 -2.05
C ILE A 5 -1.35 -2.17 -3.39
N GLU A 6 -2.10 -3.27 -3.36
CA GLU A 6 -2.49 -4.06 -4.52
C GLU A 6 -4.00 -4.39 -4.47
N ILE A 7 -4.63 -4.62 -5.61
CA ILE A 7 -5.97 -5.22 -5.68
C ILE A 7 -5.83 -6.74 -5.77
N ALA A 8 -6.69 -7.48 -5.06
CA ALA A 8 -6.80 -8.92 -5.19
C ALA A 8 -8.26 -9.39 -5.08
N GLY A 9 -8.54 -10.60 -5.56
CA GLY A 9 -9.83 -11.28 -5.33
C GLY A 9 -10.98 -10.80 -6.21
N GLY A 10 -10.73 -9.97 -7.22
CA GLY A 10 -11.70 -9.53 -8.20
C GLY A 10 -11.04 -8.87 -9.41
N GLU A 11 -11.82 -8.64 -10.46
CA GLU A 11 -11.39 -8.01 -11.71
C GLU A 11 -12.27 -6.79 -12.05
N GLY A 12 -11.90 -6.07 -13.11
CA GLY A 12 -12.65 -4.90 -13.59
C GLY A 12 -12.41 -3.62 -12.79
N VAL A 13 -11.42 -3.61 -11.90
CA VAL A 13 -11.03 -2.45 -11.09
C VAL A 13 -9.54 -2.17 -11.24
N SER A 14 -9.18 -0.93 -11.57
CA SER A 14 -7.81 -0.44 -11.48
C SER A 14 -7.55 0.33 -10.19
N LEU A 15 -6.29 0.28 -9.78
CA LEU A 15 -5.74 0.96 -8.61
C LEU A 15 -4.68 1.97 -9.04
N SER A 16 -4.78 3.19 -8.52
CA SER A 16 -3.67 4.12 -8.48
C SER A 16 -3.42 4.53 -7.03
N ALA A 17 -2.16 4.48 -6.61
CA ALA A 17 -1.74 4.87 -5.26
C ALA A 17 -0.70 6.00 -5.36
N GLN A 18 -0.92 7.07 -4.60
CA GLN A 18 0.01 8.18 -4.47
C GLN A 18 0.75 8.04 -3.15
N TYR A 19 1.99 7.57 -3.24
CA TYR A 19 2.87 7.44 -2.08
C TYR A 19 3.51 8.80 -1.80
N PRO A 20 3.38 9.35 -0.58
CA PRO A 20 4.06 10.59 -0.23
C PRO A 20 5.57 10.39 -0.23
N GLU A 21 6.31 11.49 -0.28
CA GLU A 21 7.77 11.45 -0.13
C GLU A 21 8.13 10.92 1.27
N GLY A 22 9.11 10.01 1.32
CA GLY A 22 9.61 9.47 2.59
C GLY A 22 10.73 10.33 3.17
N GLU A 23 11.21 9.92 4.33
CA GLU A 23 12.43 10.44 4.95
C GLU A 23 13.60 9.50 4.66
N LYS A 24 14.79 10.06 4.43
CA LYS A 24 16.02 9.28 4.31
C LYS A 24 16.37 8.64 5.65
N PHE A 25 16.71 7.36 5.63
CA PHE A 25 17.19 6.62 6.79
C PHE A 25 18.31 5.67 6.41
N GLY A 26 19.34 5.60 7.25
CA GLY A 26 20.49 4.73 7.05
C GLY A 26 21.81 5.50 7.07
N THR A 27 22.81 4.96 6.40
CA THR A 27 24.13 5.56 6.23
C THR A 27 24.34 5.98 4.78
N ASP A 28 25.41 6.72 4.49
CA ASP A 28 25.76 7.12 3.12
C ASP A 28 25.96 5.92 2.17
N GLU A 29 26.27 4.74 2.72
CA GLU A 29 26.46 3.49 1.97
C GLU A 29 25.14 2.74 1.70
N ILE A 30 24.16 2.88 2.61
CA ILE A 30 22.85 2.24 2.54
C ILE A 30 21.80 3.24 3.00
N GLU A 31 21.24 3.98 2.04
CA GLU A 31 20.15 4.92 2.28
C GLU A 31 18.84 4.33 1.75
N ILE A 32 17.80 4.36 2.58
CA ILE A 32 16.44 3.97 2.21
C ILE A 32 15.46 5.09 2.54
N MET A 33 14.34 5.12 1.82
CA MET A 33 13.22 6.02 2.13
C MET A 33 12.24 5.32 3.06
N VAL A 34 11.90 5.95 4.17
CA VAL A 34 11.01 5.43 5.20
C VAL A 34 9.89 6.41 5.52
N TYR A 35 8.82 5.93 6.13
CA TYR A 35 7.79 6.78 6.73
C TYR A 35 7.88 6.69 8.26
N ARG A 36 7.80 7.82 8.96
CA ARG A 36 7.74 7.88 10.42
C ARG A 36 6.37 8.35 10.89
N GLY A 37 5.91 7.82 12.02
CA GLY A 37 4.60 8.17 12.59
C GLY A 37 3.45 7.69 11.70
N THR A 38 2.62 8.63 11.25
CA THR A 38 1.46 8.35 10.40
C THR A 38 1.79 8.70 8.95
N VAL A 39 1.40 7.82 8.02
CA VAL A 39 1.48 8.05 6.59
C VAL A 39 0.10 7.96 5.97
N ASP A 40 -0.28 9.01 5.24
CA ASP A 40 -1.51 9.04 4.46
C ASP A 40 -1.19 8.71 3.00
N ILE A 41 -1.72 7.60 2.51
CA ILE A 41 -1.55 7.18 1.12
C ILE A 41 -2.90 7.36 0.42
N VAL A 42 -2.94 8.23 -0.59
CA VAL A 42 -4.16 8.49 -1.34
C VAL A 42 -4.33 7.40 -2.38
N ILE A 43 -5.49 6.75 -2.34
CA ILE A 43 -5.84 5.63 -3.23
C ILE A 43 -7.03 6.02 -4.10
N SER A 44 -6.87 5.86 -5.41
CA SER A 44 -7.94 6.00 -6.39
C SER A 44 -8.29 4.65 -6.97
N LEU A 45 -9.57 4.29 -6.89
CA LEU A 45 -10.13 3.10 -7.50
C LEU A 45 -11.04 3.50 -8.65
N ARG A 46 -10.93 2.80 -9.77
CA ARG A 46 -11.80 3.00 -10.94
C ARG A 46 -12.34 1.66 -11.42
N ALA A 47 -13.65 1.60 -11.65
CA ALA A 47 -14.26 0.50 -12.40
C ALA A 47 -13.97 0.72 -13.89
N ASP A 48 -13.14 -0.15 -14.46
CA ASP A 48 -12.78 -0.08 -15.89
C ASP A 48 -13.68 -0.99 -16.74
N SER A 49 -14.33 -1.97 -16.11
CA SER A 49 -15.31 -2.87 -16.72
C SER A 49 -16.34 -3.32 -15.69
N GLU A 50 -17.18 -4.29 -16.05
CA GLU A 50 -17.98 -5.03 -15.06
C GLU A 50 -17.07 -5.59 -13.97
N ILE A 51 -17.41 -5.31 -12.71
CA ILE A 51 -16.66 -5.80 -11.55
C ILE A 51 -17.09 -7.23 -11.27
N THR A 52 -16.13 -8.15 -11.29
CA THR A 52 -16.37 -9.55 -10.97
C THR A 52 -15.60 -9.96 -9.71
N GLY A 53 -16.12 -10.97 -9.00
CA GLY A 53 -15.54 -11.42 -7.74
C GLY A 53 -15.78 -10.45 -6.58
N ASN A 54 -14.85 -10.43 -5.64
CA ASN A 54 -14.91 -9.57 -4.45
C ASN A 54 -13.57 -8.84 -4.29
N PRO A 55 -13.35 -7.74 -5.04
CA PRO A 55 -12.09 -7.02 -5.01
C PRO A 55 -11.80 -6.48 -3.60
N LYS A 56 -10.57 -6.68 -3.14
CA LYS A 56 -10.06 -6.20 -1.86
C LYS A 56 -8.73 -5.49 -2.08
N LEU A 57 -8.39 -4.59 -1.18
CA LEU A 57 -7.05 -4.02 -1.14
C LEU A 57 -6.15 -4.85 -0.22
N LEU A 58 -4.95 -5.14 -0.69
CA LEU A 58 -3.89 -5.75 0.08
C LEU A 58 -2.84 -4.69 0.37
N LEU A 59 -2.72 -4.29 1.64
CA LEU A 59 -1.65 -3.44 2.13
C LEU A 59 -0.52 -4.32 2.66
N THR A 60 0.66 -4.25 2.04
CA THR A 60 1.88 -4.90 2.51
C THR A 60 2.87 -3.83 2.97
N TYR A 61 3.41 -3.96 4.17
CA TYR A 61 4.42 -3.05 4.71
C TYR A 61 5.36 -3.79 5.66
N GLN A 62 6.52 -3.22 5.94
CA GLN A 62 7.46 -3.77 6.91
C GLN A 62 7.76 -2.73 7.98
N PRO A 63 7.28 -2.93 9.22
CA PRO A 63 7.63 -2.04 10.31
C PRO A 63 9.08 -2.29 10.75
N CYS A 64 9.80 -1.21 11.02
CA CYS A 64 11.15 -1.27 11.57
C CYS A 64 11.22 -0.42 12.84
N THR A 65 12.12 -0.83 13.72
CA THR A 65 12.63 -0.01 14.84
C THR A 65 13.97 0.57 14.44
N ASP A 66 14.55 1.43 15.29
CA ASP A 66 15.90 1.97 15.06
C ASP A 66 17.00 0.89 15.11
N ARG A 67 16.68 -0.35 15.48
CA ARG A 67 17.65 -1.44 15.62
C ARG A 67 17.44 -2.59 14.65
N ALA A 68 16.20 -2.82 14.23
CA ALA A 68 15.84 -3.97 13.41
C ALA A 68 14.50 -3.79 12.70
N CYS A 69 14.38 -4.41 11.53
CA CYS A 69 13.12 -4.58 10.84
C CYS A 69 12.42 -5.86 11.29
N LEU A 70 11.11 -5.75 11.52
CA LEU A 70 10.26 -6.88 11.85
C LEU A 70 9.85 -7.64 10.59
N ALA A 71 9.14 -8.75 10.76
CA ALA A 71 8.56 -9.46 9.63
C ALA A 71 7.57 -8.56 8.86
N PRO A 72 7.51 -8.65 7.53
CA PRO A 72 6.50 -7.95 6.74
C PRO A 72 5.09 -8.33 7.19
N VAL A 73 4.22 -7.33 7.19
CA VAL A 73 2.82 -7.46 7.54
C VAL A 73 2.00 -7.26 6.28
N GLN A 74 1.04 -8.15 6.05
CA GLN A 74 0.01 -7.97 5.04
C GLN A 74 -1.35 -7.81 5.72
N LYS A 75 -2.12 -6.81 5.30
CA LYS A 75 -3.47 -6.52 5.76
C LYS A 75 -4.42 -6.48 4.59
N VAL A 76 -5.58 -7.10 4.77
CA VAL A 76 -6.70 -7.03 3.83
C VAL A 76 -7.59 -5.88 4.26
N LEU A 77 -7.83 -4.93 3.36
CA LEU A 77 -8.75 -3.82 3.56
C LEU A 77 -9.99 -4.07 2.69
N GLY A 78 -11.16 -4.11 3.34
CA GLY A 78 -12.44 -4.16 2.63
C GLY A 78 -12.67 -2.84 1.90
N ILE A 79 -13.14 -2.93 0.66
CA ILE A 79 -13.52 -1.76 -0.14
C ILE A 79 -14.97 -1.87 -0.56
N SER A 80 -15.63 -0.73 -0.70
CA SER A 80 -16.94 -0.63 -1.31
C SER A 80 -16.84 0.39 -2.44
N ILE A 81 -17.01 -0.08 -3.67
CA ILE A 81 -16.95 0.76 -4.85
C ILE A 81 -18.39 1.16 -5.16
N SER A 82 -18.78 2.36 -4.73
CA SER A 82 -20.07 2.93 -5.08
C SER A 82 -20.01 3.46 -6.52
N GLY A 83 -20.46 2.64 -7.47
CA GLY A 83 -20.76 3.07 -8.83
C GLY A 83 -22.05 3.89 -8.86
N LYS A 84 -22.08 4.90 -9.73
CA LYS A 84 -23.20 5.83 -9.91
C LYS A 84 -24.40 5.16 -10.60
#